data_AF-A0A3S1NP06-F1
#
_entry.id   AF-A0A3S1NP06-F1
#
_cell.length_a   1.000
_cell.length_b   1.000
_cell.length_c   1.000
_cell.angle_alpha   90.00
_cell.angle_beta   90.00
_cell.angle_gamma   90.00
#
_symmetry.space_group_name_H-M   'P 1'
#
loop_
_entity.id
_entity.type
_entity.pdbx_description
1 polymer ?
#
loop_
_entity_poly.entity_id
_entity_poly.type
_entity_poly.pdbx_seq_one_letter_code
_entity_poly.pdbx_strand_id
1 'polypeptide(L)'
;MFHKQRVHSYIDMVVKICSERAQGWDEGAFEDESLARLRGDLMKEMDVAVPVLEFNKREGKRRKETRENTIDGRRHERDVVDVIIPFSGDSVAFDIAPSTQTLMHGTRAHVAPTSLTLTFEDNDRLETNLADTVRVIEANLQHLARDLESLPSQLTDAVDAVVKARKANIDRKRELDAKRSFPIR
;
A
#
# COMPACT_ATOMS: atom_id res chain seq x y z
N MET A 1 -13.08 7.83 -3.34
CA MET A 1 -12.89 6.39 -3.57
C MET A 1 -11.47 6.11 -3.12
N PHE A 2 -11.33 5.35 -2.04
CA PHE A 2 -10.04 4.76 -1.70
C PHE A 2 -9.74 3.70 -2.76
N HIS A 3 -8.47 3.34 -2.94
CA HIS A 3 -8.01 2.27 -3.82
C HIS A 3 -7.76 2.65 -5.28
N LYS A 4 -6.51 2.42 -5.70
CA LYS A 4 -6.04 2.51 -7.08
C LYS A 4 -5.70 1.14 -7.67
N GLN A 5 -5.51 0.12 -6.82
CA GLN A 5 -5.03 -1.20 -7.21
C GLN A 5 -5.66 -2.31 -6.36
N ARG A 6 -5.85 -3.50 -6.96
CA ARG A 6 -6.31 -4.72 -6.25
C ARG A 6 -5.13 -5.38 -5.54
N VAL A 7 -5.38 -6.16 -4.48
CA VAL A 7 -4.32 -6.94 -3.78
C VAL A 7 -3.45 -7.73 -4.76
N HIS A 8 -4.02 -8.44 -5.73
CA HIS A 8 -3.22 -9.21 -6.69
C HIS A 8 -2.29 -8.33 -7.55
N SER A 9 -2.76 -7.18 -8.00
CA SER A 9 -1.94 -6.22 -8.76
C SER A 9 -0.85 -5.58 -7.89
N TYR A 10 -1.10 -5.42 -6.59
CA TYR A 10 -0.10 -4.98 -5.63
C TYR A 10 1.03 -6.01 -5.51
N ILE A 11 0.71 -7.30 -5.43
CA ILE A 11 1.71 -8.39 -5.40
C ILE A 11 2.61 -8.34 -6.63
N ASP A 12 2.02 -8.26 -7.83
CA ASP A 12 2.79 -8.23 -9.08
C ASP A 12 3.72 -7.02 -9.15
N MET A 13 3.25 -5.86 -8.71
CA MET A 13 4.05 -4.64 -8.62
C MET A 13 5.23 -4.84 -7.67
N VAL A 14 4.99 -5.41 -6.48
CA VAL A 14 6.01 -5.65 -5.48
C VAL A 14 7.06 -6.65 -5.99
N VAL A 15 6.64 -7.77 -6.59
CA VAL A 15 7.55 -8.75 -7.20
C VAL A 15 8.42 -8.11 -8.29
N LYS A 16 7.82 -7.24 -9.11
CA LYS A 16 8.55 -6.50 -10.14
C LYS A 16 9.61 -5.58 -9.54
N ILE A 17 9.27 -4.81 -8.50
CA ILE A 17 10.21 -3.93 -7.79
C ILE A 17 11.39 -4.75 -7.23
N CYS A 18 11.09 -5.88 -6.59
CA CYS A 18 12.12 -6.77 -6.05
C CYS A 18 13.04 -7.33 -7.14
N SER A 19 12.48 -7.68 -8.30
CA SER A 19 13.26 -8.13 -9.46
C SER A 19 14.19 -7.04 -10.00
N GLU A 20 13.68 -5.82 -10.19
CA GLU A 20 14.48 -4.68 -10.64
C GLU A 20 15.61 -4.36 -9.66
N ARG A 21 15.33 -4.42 -8.36
CA ARG A 21 16.31 -4.15 -7.32
C ARG A 21 17.38 -5.23 -7.21
N ALA A 22 16.98 -6.51 -7.26
CA ALA A 22 17.93 -7.62 -7.29
C ALA A 22 18.84 -7.59 -8.53
N GLN A 23 18.33 -7.09 -9.67
CA GLN A 23 19.14 -6.87 -10.86
C GLN A 23 20.14 -5.72 -10.70
N GLY A 24 19.79 -4.71 -9.91
CA GLY A 24 20.63 -3.56 -9.57
C GLY A 24 21.74 -3.86 -8.55
N TRP A 25 21.73 -5.01 -7.89
CA TRP A 25 22.82 -5.41 -7.00
C TRP A 25 24.09 -5.77 -7.78
N ASP A 26 25.21 -5.26 -7.26
CA ASP A 26 26.55 -5.59 -7.72
C ASP A 26 26.86 -7.07 -7.48
N GLU A 27 27.72 -7.63 -8.34
CA GLU A 27 28.09 -9.05 -8.23
C GLU A 27 28.75 -9.38 -6.89
N GLY A 28 29.53 -8.45 -6.33
CA GLY A 28 30.17 -8.60 -5.01
C GLY A 28 29.18 -8.75 -3.87
N ALA A 29 27.97 -8.18 -3.98
CA ALA A 29 26.93 -8.37 -2.96
C ALA A 29 26.52 -9.84 -2.81
N PHE A 30 26.61 -10.65 -3.89
CA PHE A 30 26.31 -12.08 -3.87
C PHE A 30 27.48 -12.96 -3.40
N GLU A 31 28.65 -12.35 -3.15
CA GLU A 31 29.84 -12.98 -2.58
C GLU A 31 30.00 -12.61 -1.10
N ASP A 32 29.76 -11.34 -0.78
CA ASP A 32 29.97 -10.75 0.54
C ASP A 32 28.77 -10.98 1.49
N GLU A 33 27.56 -11.15 0.94
CA GLU A 33 26.35 -11.33 1.72
C GLU A 33 25.70 -12.70 1.53
N SER A 34 25.11 -13.23 2.60
CA SER A 34 24.30 -14.45 2.51
C SER A 34 23.01 -14.17 1.74
N LEU A 35 22.56 -15.11 0.91
CA LEU A 35 21.28 -15.00 0.19
C LEU A 35 20.10 -14.78 1.16
N ALA A 36 20.21 -15.28 2.39
CA ALA A 36 19.24 -15.05 3.45
C ALA A 36 19.14 -13.57 3.86
N ARG A 37 20.27 -12.84 3.88
CA ARG A 37 20.30 -11.40 4.19
C ARG A 37 19.68 -10.60 3.05
N LEU A 38 20.13 -10.84 1.81
CA LEU A 38 19.58 -10.20 0.61
C LEU A 38 18.06 -10.40 0.49
N ARG A 39 17.59 -11.62 0.76
CA ARG A 39 16.16 -11.93 0.86
C ARG A 39 15.48 -11.12 1.96
N GLY A 40 16.06 -11.07 3.16
CA GLY A 40 15.52 -10.33 4.29
C GLY A 40 15.35 -8.84 3.99
N ASP A 41 16.29 -8.25 3.26
CA ASP A 41 16.24 -6.84 2.86
C ASP A 41 15.12 -6.58 1.84
N LEU A 42 14.94 -7.45 0.85
CA LEU A 42 13.79 -7.35 -0.07
C LEU A 42 12.46 -7.54 0.66
N MET A 43 12.36 -8.55 1.54
CA MET A 43 11.13 -8.83 2.28
C MET A 43 10.69 -7.68 3.20
N LYS A 44 11.62 -6.93 3.79
CA LYS A 44 11.30 -5.75 4.63
C LYS A 44 10.63 -4.63 3.84
N GLU A 45 10.98 -4.45 2.57
CA GLU A 45 10.38 -3.41 1.72
C GLU A 45 8.95 -3.77 1.29
N MET A 46 8.54 -5.00 1.55
CA MET A 46 7.26 -5.58 1.14
C MET A 46 6.27 -5.68 2.30
N ASP A 47 6.75 -5.45 3.52
CA ASP A 47 5.95 -5.47 4.72
C ASP A 47 5.09 -4.20 4.77
N VAL A 48 3.79 -4.36 4.55
CA VAL A 48 2.81 -3.27 4.68
C VAL A 48 2.05 -3.50 5.97
N ALA A 49 2.25 -2.61 6.93
CA ALA A 49 1.49 -2.62 8.16
C ALA A 49 0.06 -2.12 7.86
N VAL A 50 -0.93 -3.00 8.01
CA VAL A 50 -2.34 -2.62 7.83
C VAL A 50 -2.72 -1.56 8.87
N PRO A 51 -3.33 -0.44 8.44
CA PRO A 51 -3.70 0.62 9.35
C PRO A 51 -4.68 0.20 10.43
N VAL A 52 -4.46 0.73 11.64
CA VAL A 52 -5.42 0.62 12.75
C VAL A 52 -5.90 2.03 13.10
N LEU A 53 -7.19 2.29 12.92
CA LEU A 53 -7.80 3.58 13.20
C LEU A 53 -7.87 3.82 14.72
N GLU A 54 -7.39 4.98 15.16
CA GLU A 54 -7.48 5.42 16.55
C GLU A 54 -8.73 6.27 16.75
N PHE A 55 -9.92 5.68 16.56
CA PHE A 55 -11.20 6.40 16.52
C PHE A 55 -11.48 7.27 17.77
N ASN A 56 -10.93 6.90 18.93
CA ASN A 56 -11.06 7.65 20.18
C ASN A 56 -10.26 8.97 20.19
N LYS A 57 -9.29 9.14 19.29
CA LYS A 57 -8.47 10.35 19.15
C LYS A 57 -8.92 11.22 17.98
N ARG A 58 -10.12 11.00 17.46
CA ARG A 58 -10.65 11.76 16.32
C ARG A 58 -10.89 13.22 16.69
N GLU A 59 -10.66 14.10 15.73
CA GLU A 59 -10.90 15.54 15.85
C GLU A 59 -11.83 16.01 14.75
N GLY A 60 -12.68 17.01 15.04
CA GLY A 60 -13.61 17.59 14.09
C GLY A 60 -13.22 19.03 13.75
N LYS A 61 -13.17 19.36 12.46
CA LYS A 61 -12.94 20.72 11.97
C LYS A 61 -14.09 21.16 11.07
N ARG A 62 -14.81 22.20 11.50
CA ARG A 62 -15.89 22.80 10.72
C ARG A 62 -15.31 23.65 9.58
N ARG A 63 -15.90 23.55 8.40
CA ARG A 63 -15.56 24.34 7.22
C ARG A 63 -16.81 24.64 6.40
N LYS A 64 -16.79 25.73 5.64
CA LYS A 64 -17.74 25.96 4.56
C LYS A 64 -17.21 25.43 3.25
N GLU A 65 -18.03 24.66 2.55
CA GLU A 65 -17.74 24.20 1.20
C GLU A 65 -18.67 24.89 0.20
N THR A 66 -18.08 25.58 -0.77
CA THR A 66 -18.83 26.11 -1.91
C THR A 66 -18.90 25.04 -2.98
N ARG A 67 -20.12 24.63 -3.34
CA ARG A 67 -20.35 23.71 -4.47
C ARG A 67 -21.09 24.48 -5.56
N GLU A 68 -20.52 24.45 -6.76
CA GLU A 68 -21.19 24.97 -7.94
C GLU A 68 -22.15 23.91 -8.46
N ASN A 69 -23.42 24.27 -8.58
CA ASN A 69 -24.42 23.41 -9.14
C ASN A 69 -24.28 23.42 -10.67
N THR A 70 -24.03 22.24 -11.24
CA THR A 70 -23.71 22.09 -12.67
C THR A 70 -24.88 22.40 -13.61
N ILE A 71 -26.10 22.52 -13.09
CA ILE A 71 -27.32 22.73 -13.88
C ILE A 71 -27.66 24.23 -14.04
N ASP A 72 -27.50 25.03 -12.98
CA ASP A 72 -27.91 26.45 -12.95
C ASP A 72 -26.74 27.42 -12.69
N GLY A 73 -25.52 26.90 -12.53
CA GLY A 73 -24.31 27.68 -12.25
C GLY A 73 -24.31 28.38 -10.89
N ARG A 74 -25.30 28.10 -10.03
CA ARG A 74 -25.40 28.74 -8.72
C ARG A 74 -24.44 28.09 -7.74
N ARG A 75 -23.72 28.95 -7.01
CA ARG A 75 -22.84 28.54 -5.92
C ARG A 75 -23.65 28.42 -4.64
N HIS A 76 -23.68 27.23 -4.08
CA HIS A 76 -24.27 26.98 -2.77
C HIS A 76 -23.15 26.76 -1.76
N GLU A 77 -23.15 27.55 -0.69
CA GLU A 77 -22.34 27.26 0.49
C GLU A 77 -23.03 26.21 1.35
N ARG A 78 -22.26 25.26 1.84
CA ARG A 78 -22.72 24.26 2.79
C ARG A 78 -21.75 24.12 3.95
N ASP A 79 -22.30 24.00 5.15
CA ASP A 79 -21.51 23.65 6.33
C ASP A 79 -21.17 22.16 6.30
N VAL A 80 -19.87 21.88 6.41
CA VAL A 80 -19.31 20.54 6.47
C VAL A 80 -18.39 20.42 7.68
N VAL A 81 -18.21 19.19 8.13
CA VAL A 81 -17.28 18.83 9.19
C VAL A 81 -16.29 17.83 8.63
N ASP A 82 -15.02 18.21 8.67
CA ASP A 82 -13.90 17.32 8.38
C ASP A 82 -13.53 16.60 9.69
N VAL A 83 -13.77 15.29 9.73
CA VAL A 83 -13.40 14.42 10.85
C VAL A 83 -12.06 13.78 10.54
N ILE A 84 -11.05 14.12 11.34
CA ILE A 84 -9.68 13.64 11.22
C ILE A 84 -9.50 12.49 12.21
N ILE A 85 -9.16 11.31 11.70
CA ILE A 85 -8.98 10.08 12.48
C ILE A 85 -7.53 9.66 12.35
N PRO A 86 -6.71 9.77 13.41
CA PRO A 86 -5.35 9.25 13.41
C PRO A 86 -5.34 7.73 13.19
N PHE A 87 -4.28 7.21 12.60
CA PHE A 87 -4.05 5.77 12.52
C PHE A 87 -2.57 5.42 12.71
N SER A 88 -2.32 4.19 13.13
CA SER A 88 -0.99 3.56 13.05
C SER A 88 -0.91 2.67 11.82
N GLY A 89 0.29 2.30 11.36
CA GLY A 89 0.51 1.52 10.14
C GLY A 89 0.73 2.37 8.90
N ASP A 90 0.69 1.76 7.72
CA ASP A 90 1.09 2.37 6.45
C ASP A 90 -0.10 2.91 5.66
N SER A 91 -0.05 4.21 5.32
CA SER A 91 -1.11 4.87 4.54
C SER A 91 -1.34 4.24 3.17
N VAL A 92 -0.32 3.59 2.60
CA VAL A 92 -0.38 2.90 1.31
C VAL A 92 -1.43 1.79 1.29
N ALA A 93 -1.73 1.17 2.44
CA ALA A 93 -2.74 0.13 2.54
C ALA A 93 -4.15 0.62 2.16
N PHE A 94 -4.47 1.91 2.36
CA PHE A 94 -5.74 2.48 1.92
C PHE A 94 -5.88 2.53 0.39
N ASP A 95 -4.76 2.48 -0.35
CA ASP A 95 -4.76 2.42 -1.82
C ASP A 95 -4.91 0.99 -2.37
N ILE A 96 -4.94 -0.03 -1.50
CA ILE A 96 -5.08 -1.44 -1.86
C ILE A 96 -6.53 -1.88 -1.60
N ALA A 97 -7.21 -2.34 -2.66
CA ALA A 97 -8.56 -2.89 -2.55
C ALA A 97 -8.49 -4.37 -2.11
N PRO A 98 -9.12 -4.75 -0.98
CA PRO A 98 -9.19 -6.14 -0.54
C PRO A 98 -9.99 -7.01 -1.54
N SER A 99 -9.81 -8.32 -1.44
CA SER A 99 -10.52 -9.33 -2.23
C SER A 99 -12.04 -9.26 -2.04
N THR A 100 -12.47 -8.91 -0.83
CA THR A 100 -13.87 -8.66 -0.45
C THR A 100 -14.01 -7.23 0.04
N GLN A 101 -14.84 -6.43 -0.62
CA GLN A 101 -15.00 -5.01 -0.30
C GLN A 101 -16.45 -4.66 0.00
N THR A 102 -16.63 -3.87 1.06
CA THR A 102 -17.86 -3.11 1.29
C THR A 102 -17.71 -1.70 0.70
N LEU A 103 -18.63 -1.32 -0.19
CA LEU A 103 -18.58 -0.04 -0.89
C LEU A 103 -18.93 1.12 0.05
N MET A 104 -18.14 2.18 -0.02
CA MET A 104 -18.44 3.44 0.65
C MET A 104 -19.24 4.34 -0.29
N HIS A 105 -20.45 4.70 0.10
CA HIS A 105 -21.31 5.58 -0.69
C HIS A 105 -21.12 7.04 -0.29
N GLY A 106 -20.83 7.90 -1.27
CA GLY A 106 -20.97 9.35 -1.15
C GLY A 106 -19.99 10.10 -0.23
N THR A 107 -19.26 9.41 0.64
CA THR A 107 -18.34 10.06 1.60
C THR A 107 -17.03 10.43 0.93
N ARG A 108 -16.66 11.71 1.02
CA ARG A 108 -15.34 12.18 0.56
C ARG A 108 -14.33 11.87 1.64
N ALA A 109 -13.23 11.27 1.23
CA ALA A 109 -12.19 10.87 2.13
C ALA A 109 -10.82 11.15 1.56
N HIS A 110 -9.90 11.55 2.43
CA HIS A 110 -8.52 11.85 2.11
C HIS A 110 -7.60 11.15 3.10
N VAL A 111 -6.60 10.45 2.58
CA VAL A 111 -5.57 9.77 3.38
C VAL A 111 -4.32 10.63 3.38
N ALA A 112 -3.93 11.10 4.56
CA ALA A 112 -2.60 11.66 4.82
C ALA A 112 -1.70 10.56 5.40
N PRO A 113 -0.38 10.78 5.55
CA PRO A 113 0.56 9.74 5.99
C PRO A 113 0.19 9.05 7.31
N THR A 114 -0.44 9.77 8.25
CA THR A 114 -0.76 9.26 9.60
C THR A 114 -2.21 9.53 10.03
N SER A 115 -3.06 9.99 9.11
CA SER A 115 -4.43 10.35 9.45
C SER A 115 -5.38 10.22 8.27
N LEU A 116 -6.60 9.79 8.56
CA LEU A 116 -7.70 9.72 7.61
C LEU A 116 -8.66 10.88 7.86
N THR A 117 -8.89 11.72 6.85
CA THR A 117 -9.89 12.79 6.92
C THR A 117 -11.15 12.37 6.17
N LEU A 118 -12.30 12.41 6.86
CA LEU A 118 -13.62 12.12 6.31
C LEU A 118 -14.48 13.39 6.37
N THR A 119 -15.02 13.82 5.24
CA THR A 119 -15.86 15.03 5.19
C THR A 119 -17.33 14.63 5.21
N PHE A 120 -18.07 15.16 6.18
CA PHE A 120 -19.51 14.99 6.34
C PHE A 120 -20.24 16.32 6.28
N GLU A 121 -21.53 16.27 5.97
CA GLU A 121 -22.43 17.41 6.12
C GLU A 121 -22.71 17.66 7.60
N ASP A 122 -22.74 18.93 8.04
CA ASP A 122 -23.09 19.28 9.41
C ASP A 122 -24.61 19.15 9.62
N ASN A 123 -25.07 17.96 10.01
CA ASN A 123 -26.47 17.66 10.28
C ASN A 123 -26.61 16.61 11.40
N ASP A 124 -27.85 16.36 11.82
CA ASP A 124 -28.16 15.44 12.93
C ASP A 124 -27.74 13.98 12.68
N ARG A 125 -27.40 13.62 11.44
CA ARG A 125 -26.96 12.26 11.07
C ARG A 125 -25.44 12.11 11.02
N LEU A 126 -24.68 13.18 11.28
CA LEU A 126 -23.22 13.18 11.17
C LEU A 126 -22.58 12.04 11.97
N GLU A 127 -22.94 11.89 13.25
CA GLU A 127 -22.36 10.85 14.13
C GLU A 127 -22.69 9.44 13.64
N THR A 128 -23.93 9.18 13.23
CA THR A 128 -24.34 7.88 12.68
C THR A 128 -23.59 7.58 11.39
N ASN A 129 -23.53 8.56 10.47
CA ASN A 129 -22.82 8.41 9.20
C ASN A 129 -21.32 8.16 9.44
N LEU A 130 -20.72 8.87 10.39
CA LEU A 130 -19.33 8.67 10.78
C LEU A 130 -19.10 7.24 11.29
N ALA A 131 -19.91 6.78 12.24
CA ALA A 131 -19.79 5.44 12.81
C ALA A 131 -19.94 4.34 11.74
N ASP A 132 -20.95 4.45 10.87
CA ASP A 132 -21.17 3.49 9.78
C ASP A 132 -20.01 3.49 8.79
N THR A 133 -19.50 4.68 8.43
CA THR A 133 -18.37 4.86 7.53
C THR A 133 -17.09 4.24 8.10
N VAL A 134 -16.79 4.50 9.36
CA VAL A 134 -15.63 3.94 10.06
C VAL A 134 -15.75 2.41 10.15
N ARG A 135 -16.92 1.87 10.49
CA ARG A 135 -17.16 0.43 10.52
C ARG A 135 -16.86 -0.23 9.17
N VAL A 136 -17.27 0.41 8.06
CA VAL A 136 -16.99 -0.08 6.70
C VAL A 136 -15.50 -0.04 6.39
N ILE A 137 -14.80 1.03 6.78
CA ILE A 137 -13.34 1.14 6.59
C ILE A 137 -12.62 0.04 7.39
N GLU A 138 -12.96 -0.12 8.66
CA GLU A 138 -12.37 -1.14 9.53
C GLU A 138 -12.61 -2.55 8.98
N ALA A 139 -13.82 -2.84 8.48
CA ALA A 139 -14.11 -4.12 7.84
C ALA A 139 -13.23 -4.35 6.60
N ASN A 140 -13.08 -3.34 5.74
CA ASN A 140 -12.21 -3.42 4.56
C ASN A 140 -10.74 -3.62 4.94
N LEU A 141 -10.25 -2.93 5.98
CA LEU A 141 -8.89 -3.11 6.50
C LEU A 141 -8.69 -4.51 7.10
N GLN A 142 -9.70 -5.06 7.79
CA GLN A 142 -9.65 -6.44 8.28
C GLN A 142 -9.62 -7.47 7.14
N HIS A 143 -10.39 -7.25 6.07
CA HIS A 143 -10.32 -8.10 4.88
C HIS A 143 -8.93 -8.03 4.24
N LEU A 144 -8.37 -6.82 4.12
CA LEU A 144 -7.03 -6.62 3.61
C LEU A 144 -6.00 -7.35 4.50
N ALA A 145 -6.08 -7.24 5.82
CA ALA A 145 -5.18 -7.96 6.73
C ALA A 145 -5.18 -9.47 6.49
N ARG A 146 -6.36 -10.09 6.32
CA ARG A 146 -6.45 -11.52 6.00
C ARG A 146 -5.88 -11.87 4.63
N ASP A 147 -6.11 -11.01 3.63
CA ASP A 147 -5.51 -11.21 2.31
C ASP A 147 -3.98 -11.15 2.40
N LEU A 148 -3.45 -10.17 3.15
CA LEU A 148 -2.02 -9.97 3.37
C LEU A 148 -1.37 -11.10 4.21
N GLU A 149 -2.08 -11.73 5.15
CA GLU A 149 -1.56 -12.87 5.94
C GLU A 149 -1.08 -14.05 5.06
N SER A 150 -1.69 -14.22 3.89
CA SER A 150 -1.33 -15.30 2.95
C SER A 150 -0.17 -14.94 2.01
N LEU A 151 0.25 -13.67 1.97
CA LEU A 151 1.27 -13.19 1.05
C LEU A 151 2.71 -13.54 1.41
N PRO A 152 3.14 -13.57 2.68
CA PRO A 152 4.54 -13.83 3.02
C PRO A 152 5.10 -15.12 2.41
N SER A 153 4.28 -16.16 2.24
CA SER A 153 4.70 -17.41 1.59
C SER A 153 4.88 -17.28 0.07
N GLN A 154 3.90 -16.69 -0.63
CA GLN A 154 3.97 -16.46 -2.07
C GLN A 154 5.10 -15.50 -2.45
N LEU A 155 5.28 -14.46 -1.64
CA LEU A 155 6.32 -13.47 -1.80
C LEU A 155 7.70 -14.04 -1.49
N THR A 156 7.81 -14.88 -0.46
CA THR A 156 9.03 -15.64 -0.16
C THR A 156 9.51 -16.44 -1.37
N ASP A 157 8.63 -17.21 -1.99
CA ASP A 157 8.99 -18.07 -3.12
C ASP A 157 9.40 -17.24 -4.35
N ALA A 158 8.69 -16.13 -4.60
CA ALA A 158 9.00 -15.20 -5.68
C ALA A 158 10.37 -14.50 -5.47
N VAL A 159 10.63 -13.99 -4.26
CA VAL A 159 11.91 -13.36 -3.91
C VAL A 159 13.05 -14.38 -3.98
N ASP A 160 12.85 -15.59 -3.47
CA ASP A 160 13.83 -16.67 -3.56
C ASP A 160 14.16 -17.02 -5.02
N ALA A 161 13.15 -17.10 -5.88
CA ALA A 161 13.34 -17.35 -7.31
C ALA A 161 14.15 -16.24 -8.00
N VAL A 162 13.85 -14.97 -7.69
CA VAL A 162 14.56 -13.80 -8.22
C VAL A 162 16.04 -13.82 -7.80
N VAL A 163 16.31 -13.99 -6.50
CA VAL A 163 17.66 -14.00 -5.95
C VAL A 163 18.48 -15.17 -6.52
N LYS A 164 17.89 -16.38 -6.58
CA LYS A 164 18.55 -17.56 -7.19
C LYS A 164 18.81 -17.37 -8.67
N ALA A 165 17.85 -16.84 -9.44
CA ALA A 165 18.01 -16.60 -10.86
C ALA A 165 19.11 -15.56 -11.15
N ARG A 166 19.23 -14.52 -10.31
CA ARG A 166 20.31 -13.54 -10.42
C ARG A 166 21.66 -14.17 -10.13
N LYS A 167 21.79 -14.93 -9.04
CA LYS A 167 23.04 -15.65 -8.70
C LYS A 167 23.47 -16.60 -9.83
N ALA A 168 22.54 -17.42 -10.33
CA ALA A 168 22.83 -18.34 -11.43
C ALA A 168 23.30 -17.62 -12.71
N ASN A 169 22.79 -16.42 -12.98
CA ASN A 169 23.26 -15.60 -14.09
C ASN A 169 24.68 -15.06 -13.88
N ILE A 170 25.03 -14.64 -12.66
CA ILE A 170 26.38 -14.19 -12.30
C ILE A 170 27.35 -15.37 -12.44
N ASP A 171 27.02 -16.52 -11.86
CA ASP A 171 27.85 -17.73 -11.92
C ASP A 171 28.07 -18.18 -13.37
N ARG A 172 27.01 -18.19 -14.19
CA ARG A 172 27.12 -18.51 -15.62
C ARG A 172 28.02 -17.52 -16.38
N LYS A 173 27.94 -16.23 -16.08
CA LYS A 173 28.83 -15.23 -16.70
C LYS A 173 30.28 -15.49 -16.32
N ARG A 174 30.56 -15.73 -15.04
CA ARG A 174 31.89 -16.06 -14.54
C ARG A 174 32.46 -17.31 -15.19
N GLU A 175 31.66 -18.37 -15.34
CA GLU A 175 32.08 -19.57 -16.06
C GLU A 175 32.40 -19.31 -17.52
N LEU A 176 31.58 -18.49 -18.20
CA LEU A 176 31.83 -18.12 -19.60
C LEU A 176 33.11 -17.31 -19.73
N ASP A 177 33.34 -16.36 -18.82
CA ASP A 177 34.51 -15.49 -18.83
C ASP A 177 35.79 -16.26 -18.49
N ALA A 178 35.73 -17.23 -17.56
CA ALA A 178 36.82 -18.15 -17.27
C ALA A 178 37.20 -19.06 -18.45
N LYS A 179 36.26 -19.35 -19.37
CA LYS A 179 36.51 -20.15 -20.58
C LYS A 179 37.08 -19.34 -21.74
N ARG A 180 37.16 -18.01 -21.63
CA ARG A 180 37.70 -17.18 -22.72
C ARG A 180 39.22 -17.22 -22.74
N SER A 181 39.78 -17.07 -23.93
CA SER A 181 41.23 -17.03 -24.14
C SER A 181 41.90 -15.73 -23.67
N PHE A 182 41.13 -14.79 -23.15
CA PHE A 182 41.61 -13.50 -22.64
C PHE A 182 40.86 -13.12 -21.36
N PRO A 183 41.52 -12.49 -20.40
CA PRO A 183 40.88 -12.02 -19.18
C PRO A 183 39.93 -10.86 -19.50
N ILE A 184 38.71 -10.93 -18.98
CA ILE A 184 37.79 -9.79 -18.93
C ILE A 184 38.01 -9.07 -17.60
N ARG A 185 38.20 -7.75 -17.66
CA ARG A 185 38.35 -6.88 -16.50
C ARG A 185 37.11 -6.02 -16.34
#